data_AF-A0A8S1RDV9-F1
#
_entry.id   AF-A0A8S1RDV9-F1
#
_cell.length_a   1.000
_cell.length_b   1.000
_cell.length_c   1.000
_cell.angle_alpha   90.00
_cell.angle_beta   90.00
_cell.angle_gamma   90.00
#
_symmetry.space_group_name_H-M   'P 1'
#
loop_
_entity.id
_entity.type
_entity.pdbx_description
1 polymer ?
#
loop_
_entity_poly.entity_id
_entity_poly.type
_entity_poly.pdbx_seq_one_letter_code
_entity_poly.pdbx_strand_id
1 'polypeptide(L)'
;MAFSCHGIKAQKNIFSQKKLITIPTIQTIGSRDPLQLESIIQSSEFLNPIIIYTDATHRVPIFSFEQLKKIQKFVQLALEQPKL
;
A
#
# COMPACT_ATOMS: atom_id res chain seq x y z
N MET A 1 18.83 0.02 26.26
CA MET A 1 18.39 -1.16 27.02
C MET A 1 16.98 -1.51 26.56
N ALA A 2 16.77 -2.69 25.99
CA ALA A 2 15.46 -3.13 25.53
C ALA A 2 15.05 -4.35 26.35
N PHE A 3 13.99 -4.22 27.14
CA PHE A 3 13.37 -5.34 27.82
C PHE A 3 12.14 -5.77 27.03
N SER A 4 12.19 -6.96 26.46
CA SER A 4 10.99 -7.73 26.10
C SER A 4 10.74 -8.72 27.23
N CYS A 5 9.65 -8.55 27.95
CA CYS A 5 9.30 -9.36 29.12
C CYS A 5 8.57 -10.66 28.79
N HIS A 6 8.33 -11.01 27.52
CA HIS A 6 7.70 -12.27 27.15
C HIS A 6 8.37 -12.84 25.89
N GLY A 7 8.96 -14.03 26.03
CA GLY A 7 9.93 -14.67 25.12
C GLY A 7 9.43 -15.09 23.74
N ILE A 8 8.75 -14.23 23.01
CA ILE A 8 8.50 -14.39 21.58
C ILE A 8 9.46 -13.45 20.86
N LYS A 9 10.67 -13.95 20.55
CA LYS A 9 11.51 -13.28 19.55
C LYS A 9 10.74 -13.34 18.23
N ALA A 10 10.34 -12.20 17.69
CA ALA A 10 9.83 -12.13 16.33
C ALA A 10 10.87 -12.78 15.41
N GLN A 11 10.57 -13.96 14.88
CA GLN A 11 11.42 -14.57 13.88
C GLN A 11 11.40 -13.64 12.68
N LYS A 12 12.55 -13.04 12.40
CA LYS A 12 12.81 -12.38 11.12
C LYS A 12 12.85 -13.50 10.07
N ASN A 13 11.69 -13.90 9.58
CA ASN A 13 11.61 -14.66 8.34
C ASN A 13 12.07 -13.71 7.25
N ILE A 14 13.36 -13.80 6.91
CA ILE A 14 13.93 -13.11 5.76
C ILE A 14 13.37 -13.83 4.54
N PHE A 15 12.22 -13.36 4.04
CA PHE A 15 11.69 -13.80 2.76
C PHE A 15 12.68 -13.34 1.68
N SER A 16 13.58 -14.24 1.26
CA SER A 16 14.76 -13.89 0.44
C SER A 16 14.47 -13.72 -1.06
N GLN A 17 13.23 -13.51 -1.47
CA GLN A 17 12.93 -13.12 -2.84
C GLN A 17 11.88 -12.02 -2.82
N LYS A 18 12.32 -10.76 -2.99
CA LYS A 18 11.46 -9.61 -3.31
C LYS A 18 10.78 -9.90 -4.65
N LYS A 19 9.71 -10.69 -4.63
CA LYS A 19 8.86 -10.93 -5.79
C LYS A 19 7.84 -9.81 -5.84
N LEU A 20 7.90 -9.03 -6.91
CA LEU A 20 6.93 -8.00 -7.20
C LEU A 20 5.56 -8.67 -7.35
N ILE A 21 4.59 -8.24 -6.56
CA ILE A 21 3.21 -8.69 -6.67
C ILE A 21 2.68 -8.22 -8.03
N THR A 22 2.24 -9.17 -8.85
CA THR A 22 1.73 -8.91 -10.21
C THR A 22 0.27 -8.49 -10.23
N ILE A 23 -0.42 -8.58 -9.08
CA ILE A 23 -1.81 -8.18 -8.96
C ILE A 23 -1.90 -6.66 -9.13
N PRO A 24 -2.74 -6.16 -10.06
CA PRO A 24 -3.00 -4.74 -10.18
C PRO A 24 -3.44 -4.19 -8.82
N THR A 25 -2.76 -3.16 -8.33
CA THR A 25 -3.00 -2.61 -6.99
C THR A 25 -3.20 -1.10 -7.06
N ILE A 26 -4.13 -0.58 -6.25
CA ILE A 26 -4.18 0.85 -5.91
C ILE A 26 -3.60 1.00 -4.51
N GLN A 27 -2.78 2.02 -4.31
CA GLN A 27 -2.35 2.42 -2.98
C GLN A 27 -2.67 3.89 -2.73
N THR A 28 -3.24 4.17 -1.56
CA THR A 28 -3.55 5.52 -1.12
C THR A 28 -2.55 5.94 -0.06
N ILE A 29 -1.99 7.13 -0.21
CA ILE A 29 -0.94 7.64 0.69
C ILE A 29 -1.34 9.03 1.17
N GLY A 30 -1.43 9.19 2.50
CA GLY A 30 -1.64 10.49 3.14
C GLY A 30 -0.36 11.31 3.12
N SER A 31 -0.39 12.51 2.55
CA SER A 31 0.74 13.46 2.53
C SER A 31 1.10 14.00 3.91
N ARG A 32 0.19 13.86 4.88
CA ARG A 32 0.36 14.28 6.27
C ARG A 32 0.46 13.09 7.23
N ASP A 33 0.58 11.87 6.70
CA ASP A 33 0.77 10.67 7.50
C ASP A 33 2.23 10.60 7.97
N PRO A 34 2.53 10.51 9.28
CA PRO A 34 3.90 10.32 9.76
C PRO A 34 4.57 9.05 9.21
N LEU A 35 3.79 8.05 8.78
CA LEU A 35 4.27 6.79 8.20
C LEU A 35 4.29 6.80 6.66
N GLN A 36 4.16 7.97 6.03
CA GLN A 36 4.15 8.12 4.57
C GLN A 36 5.36 7.44 3.90
N LEU A 37 6.56 7.64 4.45
CA LEU A 37 7.80 7.12 3.86
C LEU A 37 7.82 5.59 3.85
N GLU A 38 7.36 4.96 4.93
CA GLU A 38 7.27 3.50 5.03
C GLU A 38 6.31 2.93 3.98
N SER A 39 5.18 3.61 3.76
CA SER A 39 4.22 3.23 2.73
C SER A 39 4.85 3.28 1.33
N ILE A 40 5.59 4.35 1.00
CA ILE A 40 6.27 4.48 -0.30
C ILE A 40 7.31 3.37 -0.50
N ILE A 41 8.12 3.08 0.52
CA ILE A 41 9.14 2.02 0.45
C ILE A 41 8.45 0.68 0.18
N GLN A 42 7.42 0.33 0.96
CA GLN A 42 6.68 -0.92 0.77
C GLN A 42 6.03 -1.01 -0.62
N SER A 43 5.44 0.10 -1.12
CA SER A 43 4.92 0.16 -2.48
C SER A 43 5.99 -0.16 -3.50
N SER A 44 7.16 0.48 -3.39
CA SER A 44 8.23 0.33 -4.39
C SER A 44 8.92 -1.02 -4.35
N GLU A 45 8.99 -1.66 -3.18
CA GLU A 45 9.72 -2.92 -3.01
C GLU A 45 8.87 -4.15 -3.37
N PHE A 46 7.55 -4.08 -3.16
CA PHE A 46 6.68 -5.26 -3.25
C PHE A 46 5.54 -5.11 -4.25
N LEU A 47 5.16 -3.89 -4.63
CA LEU A 47 4.01 -3.60 -5.46
C LEU A 47 4.44 -2.86 -6.74
N ASN A 48 3.53 -2.80 -7.71
CA ASN A 48 3.58 -1.78 -8.76
C ASN A 48 2.22 -1.07 -8.80
N PRO A 49 1.91 -0.26 -7.77
CA PRO A 49 0.57 0.25 -7.59
C PRO A 49 0.37 1.57 -8.33
N ILE A 50 -0.89 1.86 -8.66
CA ILE A 50 -1.30 3.24 -8.93
C ILE A 50 -1.40 3.95 -7.58
N ILE A 51 -0.53 4.95 -7.35
CA ILE A 51 -0.51 5.71 -6.10
C ILE A 51 -1.46 6.91 -6.20
N ILE A 52 -2.33 7.04 -5.20
CA ILE A 52 -3.22 8.20 -5.02
C ILE A 52 -2.82 8.92 -3.73
N TYR A 53 -2.20 10.09 -3.90
CA TYR A 53 -1.89 10.97 -2.78
C TYR A 53 -3.14 11.69 -2.30
N THR A 54 -3.27 11.81 -0.98
CA THR A 54 -4.40 12.47 -0.30
C THR A 54 -3.86 13.38 0.79
N ASP A 55 -4.60 14.41 1.20
CA ASP A 55 -4.19 15.29 2.31
C ASP A 55 -4.51 14.72 3.70
N ALA A 56 -4.81 13.42 3.77
CA ALA A 56 -5.12 12.73 5.00
C ALA A 56 -3.87 12.52 5.88
N THR A 57 -4.10 12.46 7.19
CA THR A 57 -3.16 11.88 8.16
C THR A 57 -3.35 10.35 8.19
N HIS A 58 -2.93 9.67 9.26
CA HIS A 58 -3.12 8.22 9.43
C HIS A 58 -4.59 7.83 9.67
N ARG A 59 -5.43 8.03 8.65
CA ARG A 59 -6.88 7.81 8.64
C ARG A 59 -7.33 7.37 7.24
N VAL A 60 -8.53 6.79 7.17
CA VAL A 60 -9.18 6.52 5.88
C VAL A 60 -9.36 7.85 5.13
N PRO A 61 -8.83 8.00 3.90
CA PRO A 61 -8.89 9.25 3.18
C PRO A 61 -10.29 9.54 2.66
N ILE A 62 -10.65 10.82 2.63
CA ILE A 62 -11.80 11.31 1.87
C ILE A 62 -11.29 11.68 0.47
N PHE A 63 -11.84 11.03 -0.55
CA PHE A 63 -11.41 11.27 -1.93
C PHE A 63 -12.15 12.46 -2.54
N SER A 64 -11.38 13.30 -3.25
CA SER A 64 -11.93 14.26 -4.20
C SER A 64 -12.59 13.54 -5.39
N PHE A 65 -13.46 14.26 -6.09
CA PHE A 65 -14.14 13.74 -7.27
C PHE A 65 -13.16 13.20 -8.34
N GLU A 66 -12.04 13.91 -8.58
CA GLU A 66 -11.04 13.48 -9.55
C GLU A 66 -10.27 12.23 -9.11
N GLN A 67 -10.04 12.05 -7.80
CA GLN A 67 -9.47 10.81 -7.26
C GLN A 67 -10.45 9.65 -7.38
N LEU A 68 -11.75 9.88 -7.10
CA LEU A 68 -12.80 8.87 -7.29
C LEU A 68 -12.89 8.39 -8.74
N LYS A 69 -12.81 9.30 -9.72
CA LYS A 69 -12.74 8.92 -11.14
C LYS A 69 -11.56 8.01 -11.46
N LYS A 70 -10.37 8.30 -10.90
CA LYS A 70 -9.19 7.45 -11.09
C LYS A 70 -9.40 6.06 -10.50
N ILE A 71 -9.96 5.97 -9.29
CA ILE A 71 -10.30 4.70 -8.62
C ILE A 71 -11.31 3.93 -9.46
N GLN A 72 -12.40 4.58 -9.89
CA GLN A 72 -13.43 3.96 -10.73
C GLN A 72 -12.85 3.39 -12.01
N LYS A 73 -12.01 4.15 -12.72
CA LYS A 73 -11.35 3.71 -13.96
C LYS A 73 -10.47 2.48 -13.71
N PHE A 74 -9.69 2.47 -12.64
CA PHE A 74 -8.86 1.31 -12.30
C PHE A 74 -9.71 0.08 -11.99
N VAL A 75 -10.76 0.23 -11.17
CA VAL A 75 -11.64 -0.90 -10.81
C VAL A 75 -12.31 -1.46 -12.05
N GLN A 76 -12.78 -0.60 -12.95
CA GLN A 76 -13.35 -1.03 -14.22
C GLN A 76 -12.34 -1.84 -15.05
N LEU A 77 -11.12 -1.32 -15.23
CA LEU A 77 -10.07 -2.03 -15.95
C LEU A 77 -9.71 -3.37 -15.30
N ALA A 78 -9.71 -3.45 -13.97
CA ALA A 78 -9.43 -4.69 -13.26
C ALA A 78 -10.56 -5.73 -13.39
N LEU A 79 -11.82 -5.29 -13.45
CA LEU A 79 -12.99 -6.15 -13.63
C LEU A 79 -13.14 -6.66 -15.07
N GLU A 80 -12.70 -5.87 -16.05
CA GLU A 80 -12.74 -6.21 -17.48
C GLU A 80 -11.64 -7.21 -17.88
N GLN A 81 -10.65 -7.46 -17.03
CA GLN A 81 -9.64 -8.48 -17.32
C GLN A 81 -10.27 -9.88 -17.37
N PRO A 82 -9.91 -10.72 -18.36
CA PRO A 82 -10.40 -12.08 -18.42
C PRO A 82 -10.01 -12.81 -17.13
N LYS A 83 -11.00 -13.44 -16.49
CA LYS A 83 -10.75 -14.28 -15.31
C LYS A 83 -9.90 -15.47 -15.77
N LEU A 84 -8.73 -15.62 -15.15
CA LEU A 84 -7.79 -16.73 -15.36
C LEU A 84 -8.46 -18.08 -15.07
#